data_AF-A0A8C2Y7D8-F1
#
_entry.id   AF-A0A8C2Y7D8-F1
#
_cell.length_a   1.000
_cell.length_b   1.000
_cell.length_c   1.000
_cell.angle_alpha   90.00
_cell.angle_beta   90.00
_cell.angle_gamma   90.00
#
_symmetry.space_group_name_H-M   'P 1'
#
loop_
_entity.id
_entity.type
_entity.pdbx_description
1 polymer ?
#
loop_
_entity_poly.entity_id
_entity_poly.type
_entity_poly.pdbx_seq_one_letter_code
_entity_poly.pdbx_strand_id
1 'polypeptide(L)'
;MAAGGSRPEPFVVSSVEKVHRVMSWLKEIFGSQSLPPFEKNSETFDLLYTLAEYSEERERDASVLIEDMKERAAKYDAEAEYLQSILTETFDLSPSVLSEEGSAHLKTLVDTAMILDTKDTSLASLFSAISDRSLELLAAETKNKELELNLLEVRNKLTATLALENQLRMDLKKAEKDLEVEEAKAHFRLQNLQFLKHKSEDISIRIKSAEEKLIAIGLQESLMHEPLMKLSQKLAEVQEETVQVKKKLECYFNLPTSLPLARVKIEEAKRELNALEEKVSMRIEEMTDDFLELERL
;
A
#
# COMPACT_ATOMS: atom_id res chain seq x y z
N MET A 1 -31.37 13.04 63.16
CA MET A 1 -31.26 14.50 63.00
C MET A 1 -30.10 14.77 62.07
N ALA A 2 -30.42 15.26 60.88
CA ALA A 2 -29.47 15.53 59.81
C ALA A 2 -28.74 16.85 60.08
N ALA A 3 -27.41 16.85 59.99
CA ALA A 3 -26.62 18.06 59.82
C ALA A 3 -25.88 17.91 58.48
N GLY A 4 -26.45 18.51 57.44
CA GLY A 4 -25.85 18.58 56.12
C GLY A 4 -24.64 19.50 56.16
N GLY A 5 -23.46 18.93 55.94
CA GLY A 5 -22.25 19.69 55.64
C GLY A 5 -22.28 20.08 54.17
N SER A 6 -22.64 21.34 53.90
CA SER A 6 -22.58 21.94 52.56
C SER A 6 -21.17 21.82 52.00
N ARG A 7 -21.08 21.15 50.85
CA ARG A 7 -19.93 21.13 49.95
C ARG A 7 -19.66 22.59 49.51
N PRO A 8 -18.43 23.10 49.52
CA PRO A 8 -18.16 24.43 49.00
C PRO A 8 -18.40 24.43 47.49
N GLU A 9 -19.35 25.25 47.05
CA GLU A 9 -19.62 25.55 45.64
C GLU A 9 -18.36 26.14 44.99
N PRO A 10 -18.03 25.78 43.72
CA PRO A 10 -16.91 26.40 43.02
C PRO A 10 -17.19 27.89 42.81
N PHE A 11 -16.31 28.73 43.37
CA PHE A 11 -16.36 30.18 43.28
C PHE A 11 -16.24 30.61 41.80
N VAL A 12 -17.35 31.00 41.17
CA VAL A 12 -17.33 31.53 39.79
C VAL A 12 -16.78 32.96 39.84
N VAL A 13 -15.46 33.08 39.73
CA VAL A 13 -14.77 34.38 39.63
C VAL A 13 -15.27 35.11 38.38
N SER A 14 -15.73 36.36 38.54
CA SER A 14 -16.26 37.19 37.46
C SER A 14 -15.20 37.43 36.38
N SER A 15 -15.57 37.41 35.09
CA SER A 15 -14.65 37.66 33.97
C SER A 15 -13.90 38.99 34.08
N VAL A 16 -14.50 40.00 34.74
CA VAL A 16 -13.86 41.31 34.99
C VAL A 16 -12.76 41.21 36.05
N GLU A 17 -12.95 40.38 37.07
CA GLU A 17 -12.01 40.15 38.16
C GLU A 17 -10.79 39.35 37.69
N LYS A 18 -11.02 38.36 36.81
CA LYS A 18 -9.94 37.63 36.12
C LYS A 18 -9.02 38.56 35.32
N VAL A 19 -9.61 39.46 34.52
CA VAL A 19 -8.86 40.42 33.71
C VAL A 19 -8.04 41.38 34.61
N HIS A 20 -8.63 41.88 35.68
CA HIS A 20 -7.93 42.77 36.62
C HIS A 20 -6.74 42.05 37.31
N ARG A 21 -6.92 40.80 37.73
CA ARG A 21 -5.87 39.99 38.34
C ARG A 21 -4.72 39.73 37.35
N VAL A 22 -5.03 39.30 36.13
CA VAL A 22 -4.03 39.08 35.07
C VAL A 22 -3.25 40.34 34.76
N MET A 23 -3.91 41.50 34.65
CA MET A 23 -3.22 42.77 34.37
C MET A 23 -2.31 43.21 35.52
N SER A 24 -2.70 42.93 36.76
CA SER A 24 -1.88 43.22 37.95
C SER A 24 -0.66 42.30 38.02
N TRP A 25 -0.86 41.00 37.81
CA TRP A 25 0.21 39.99 37.74
C TRP A 25 1.21 40.27 36.61
N LEU A 26 0.72 40.62 35.41
CA LEU A 26 1.59 41.02 34.29
C LEU A 26 2.40 42.27 34.64
N LYS A 27 1.80 43.26 35.32
CA LYS A 27 2.53 44.46 35.76
C LYS A 27 3.62 44.13 36.79
N GLU A 28 3.38 43.16 37.66
CA GLU A 28 4.35 42.69 38.65
C GLU A 28 5.54 41.98 37.98
N ILE A 29 5.28 41.05 37.05
CA ILE A 29 6.33 40.33 36.31
C ILE A 29 7.18 41.27 35.46
N PHE A 30 6.56 42.19 34.73
CA PHE A 30 7.27 43.09 33.81
C PHE A 30 7.79 44.36 34.49
N GLY A 31 7.40 44.62 35.74
CA GLY A 31 7.86 45.77 36.53
C GLY A 31 7.70 47.11 35.81
N SER A 32 8.84 47.75 35.51
CA SER A 32 8.91 49.03 34.78
C SER A 32 8.97 48.91 33.25
N GLN A 33 8.98 47.69 32.70
CA GLN A 33 9.02 47.45 31.26
C GLN A 33 7.61 47.47 30.65
N SER A 34 7.48 48.01 29.44
CA SER A 34 6.19 48.02 28.74
C SER A 34 5.75 46.61 28.38
N LEU A 35 4.49 46.28 28.69
CA LEU A 35 3.88 44.98 28.36
C LEU A 35 3.96 44.72 26.84
N PRO A 36 4.46 43.55 26.41
CA PRO A 36 4.42 43.15 25.01
C PRO A 36 2.98 43.16 24.46
N PRO A 37 2.77 43.47 23.18
CA PRO A 37 1.44 43.37 22.57
C PRO A 37 0.98 41.90 22.57
N PHE A 38 -0.20 41.64 23.13
CA PHE A 38 -0.82 40.32 23.16
C PHE A 38 -2.29 40.41 22.74
N GLU A 39 -2.83 39.27 22.32
CA GLU A 39 -4.23 39.18 21.89
C GLU A 39 -5.17 39.22 23.10
N LYS A 40 -6.05 40.23 23.15
CA LYS A 40 -7.00 40.44 24.25
C LYS A 40 -8.31 39.70 24.00
N ASN A 41 -8.23 38.38 23.80
CA ASN A 41 -9.41 37.51 23.67
C ASN A 41 -9.72 36.81 25.01
N SER A 42 -10.96 36.31 25.18
CA SER A 42 -11.39 35.67 26.44
C SER A 42 -10.54 34.43 26.77
N GLU A 43 -10.21 33.63 25.76
CA GLU A 43 -9.42 32.40 25.91
C GLU A 43 -7.99 32.69 26.40
N THR A 44 -7.39 33.79 25.94
CA THR A 44 -6.07 34.26 26.33
C THR A 44 -6.08 34.78 27.76
N PHE A 45 -7.12 35.51 28.16
CA PHE A 45 -7.25 35.93 29.57
C PHE A 45 -7.50 34.75 30.51
N ASP A 46 -8.26 33.73 30.10
CA ASP A 46 -8.44 32.51 30.90
C ASP A 46 -7.14 31.69 31.01
N LEU A 47 -6.36 31.59 29.92
CA LEU A 47 -5.05 30.94 29.93
C LEU A 47 -4.05 31.71 30.80
N LEU A 48 -3.98 33.03 30.65
CA LEU A 48 -3.11 33.89 31.46
C LEU A 48 -3.53 33.90 32.94
N TYR A 49 -4.84 33.82 33.23
CA TYR A 49 -5.34 33.71 34.59
C TYR A 49 -4.90 32.39 35.23
N THR A 50 -5.03 31.28 34.51
CA THR A 50 -4.55 29.96 34.95
C THR A 50 -3.04 29.95 35.17
N LEU A 51 -2.29 30.59 34.26
CA LEU A 51 -0.83 30.72 34.38
C LEU A 51 -0.43 31.60 35.58
N ALA A 52 -1.17 32.68 35.83
CA ALA A 52 -0.96 33.54 36.98
C ALA A 52 -1.18 32.76 38.29
N GLU A 53 -2.32 32.07 38.42
CA GLU A 53 -2.60 31.23 39.59
C GLU A 53 -1.53 30.17 39.82
N TYR A 54 -1.12 29.46 38.76
CA TYR A 54 -0.06 28.44 38.86
C TYR A 54 1.30 29.05 39.23
N SER A 55 1.63 30.24 38.71
CA SER A 55 2.87 30.91 39.05
C SER A 55 2.90 31.42 40.49
N GLU A 56 1.80 32.01 40.97
CA GLU A 56 1.65 32.48 42.35
C GLU A 56 1.66 31.31 43.34
N GLU A 57 1.07 30.17 42.97
CA GLU A 57 1.12 28.95 43.76
C GLU A 57 2.54 28.43 43.87
N ARG A 58 3.25 28.32 42.75
CA ARG A 58 4.66 27.91 42.75
C ARG A 58 5.57 28.89 43.50
N GLU A 59 5.33 30.20 43.39
CA GLU A 59 6.06 31.25 44.11
C GLU A 59 5.86 31.12 45.63
N ARG A 60 4.62 30.81 46.06
CA ARG A 60 4.29 30.56 47.46
C ARG A 60 4.99 29.31 47.99
N ASP A 61 4.94 28.21 47.25
CA ASP A 61 5.61 26.96 47.63
C ASP A 61 7.13 27.15 47.72
N ALA A 62 7.72 27.86 46.75
CA ALA A 62 9.13 28.22 46.78
C ALA A 62 9.47 29.11 47.99
N SER A 63 8.62 30.09 48.30
CA SER A 63 8.80 30.98 49.45
C SER A 63 8.74 30.22 50.78
N VAL A 64 7.80 29.29 50.93
CA VAL A 64 7.70 28.41 52.12
C VAL A 64 8.94 27.54 52.26
N LEU A 65 9.43 26.96 51.16
CA LEU A 65 10.66 26.17 51.17
C LEU A 65 11.88 27.01 51.56
N ILE A 66 12.00 28.23 51.02
CA ILE A 66 13.09 29.15 51.37
C ILE A 66 13.06 29.47 52.86
N GLU A 67 11.89 29.75 53.43
CA GLU A 67 11.77 30.08 54.85
C GLU A 67 12.09 28.88 55.75
N ASP A 68 11.63 27.67 55.41
CA ASP A 68 12.01 26.44 56.12
C ASP A 68 13.53 26.21 56.10
N MET A 69 14.17 26.41 54.94
CA MET A 69 15.62 26.28 54.80
C MET A 69 16.37 27.30 55.65
N LYS A 70 15.89 28.55 55.72
CA LYS A 70 16.49 29.59 56.57
C LYS A 70 16.34 29.27 58.05
N GLU A 71 15.16 28.85 58.48
CA GLU A 71 14.92 28.47 59.88
C GLU A 71 15.81 27.29 60.27
N ARG A 72 15.94 26.30 59.37
CA ARG A 72 16.82 25.15 59.57
C ARG A 72 18.29 25.55 59.64
N ALA A 73 18.75 26.43 58.74
CA ALA A 73 20.12 26.95 58.78
C ALA A 73 20.40 27.65 60.11
N ALA A 74 19.51 28.55 60.55
CA ALA A 74 19.65 29.24 61.82
C ALA A 74 19.70 28.29 63.03
N LYS A 75 18.92 27.19 63.01
CA LYS A 75 18.98 26.15 64.04
C LYS A 75 20.32 25.42 64.04
N TYR A 76 20.84 25.07 62.87
CA TYR A 76 22.15 24.41 62.76
C TYR A 76 23.30 25.34 63.19
N ASP A 77 23.24 26.62 62.84
CA ASP A 77 24.24 27.61 63.27
C ASP A 77 24.24 27.77 64.80
N ALA A 78 23.05 27.90 65.42
CA ALA A 78 22.93 27.97 66.88
C ALA A 78 23.41 26.71 67.60
N GLU A 79 23.11 25.52 67.05
CA GLU A 79 23.62 24.25 67.58
C GLU A 79 25.14 24.14 67.43
N ALA A 80 25.70 24.60 66.30
CA ALA A 80 27.14 24.62 66.09
C ALA A 80 27.86 25.54 67.09
N GLU A 81 27.33 26.75 67.33
CA GLU A 81 27.84 27.66 68.36
C GLU A 81 27.76 27.04 69.76
N TYR A 82 26.63 26.39 70.09
CA TYR A 82 26.44 25.70 71.35
C TYR A 82 27.47 24.57 71.54
N LEU A 83 27.63 23.68 70.56
CA LEU A 83 28.60 22.59 70.62
C LEU A 83 30.04 23.11 70.68
N GLN A 84 30.36 24.16 69.94
CA GLN A 84 31.66 24.81 70.00
C GLN A 84 31.95 25.36 71.40
N SER A 85 30.99 26.06 72.01
CA SER A 85 31.13 26.59 73.37
C SER A 85 31.42 25.51 74.40
N ILE A 86 30.72 24.36 74.33
CA ILE A 86 30.97 23.21 75.20
C ILE A 86 32.40 22.70 75.02
N LEU A 87 32.84 22.46 73.77
CA LEU A 87 34.17 21.93 73.48
C LEU A 87 35.28 22.86 74.00
N THR A 88 35.12 24.18 73.84
CA THR A 88 36.10 25.15 74.30
C THR A 88 36.08 25.36 75.81
N GLU A 89 34.91 25.45 76.45
CA GLU A 89 34.80 25.79 77.87
C GLU A 89 35.03 24.58 78.79
N THR A 90 34.59 23.38 78.39
CA THR A 90 34.65 22.19 79.25
C THR A 90 35.87 21.31 78.99
N PHE A 91 36.40 21.30 77.76
CA PHE A 91 37.51 20.43 77.38
C PHE A 91 38.77 21.19 76.89
N ASP A 92 38.73 22.52 76.79
CA ASP A 92 39.79 23.37 76.21
C ASP A 92 40.23 22.87 74.81
N LEU A 93 39.29 22.28 74.08
CA LEU A 93 39.50 21.76 72.74
C LEU A 93 39.17 22.86 71.74
N SER A 94 40.20 23.61 71.35
CA SER A 94 40.14 24.53 70.21
C SER A 94 40.68 23.85 68.95
N PRO A 95 40.19 24.18 67.73
CA PRO A 95 40.80 23.74 66.47
C PRO A 95 42.31 24.03 66.37
N SER A 96 42.81 25.02 67.12
CA SER A 96 44.24 25.37 67.20
C SER A 96 45.08 24.40 68.04
N VAL A 97 44.46 23.48 68.78
CA VAL A 97 45.15 22.46 69.59
C VAL A 97 45.62 21.28 68.74
N LEU A 98 45.00 21.08 67.57
CA LEU A 98 45.38 20.02 66.63
C LEU A 98 46.66 20.40 65.87
N SER A 99 47.46 19.39 65.53
CA SER A 99 48.55 19.56 64.56
C SER A 99 47.98 19.91 63.18
N GLU A 100 48.81 20.47 62.30
CA GLU A 100 48.43 20.75 60.91
C GLU A 100 47.88 19.50 60.21
N GLU A 101 48.53 18.35 60.42
CA GLU A 101 48.05 17.05 59.94
C GLU A 101 46.70 16.67 60.55
N GLY A 102 46.52 16.81 61.86
CA GLY A 102 45.26 16.48 62.54
C GLY A 102 44.09 17.33 62.02
N SER A 103 44.32 18.63 61.80
CA SER A 103 43.33 19.53 61.19
C SER A 103 43.00 19.12 59.75
N ALA A 104 44.00 18.69 58.96
CA ALA A 104 43.78 18.24 57.59
C ALA A 104 42.95 16.94 57.53
N HIS A 105 43.20 15.98 58.42
CA HIS A 105 42.40 14.75 58.51
C HIS A 105 40.96 15.04 58.94
N LEU A 106 40.76 15.90 59.95
CA LEU A 106 39.41 16.28 60.39
C LEU A 106 38.65 16.99 59.27
N LYS A 107 39.30 17.92 58.56
CA LYS A 107 38.71 18.59 57.40
C LYS A 107 38.32 17.58 56.33
N THR A 108 39.21 16.65 55.98
CA THR A 108 38.91 15.60 54.99
C THR A 108 37.74 14.74 55.42
N LEU A 109 37.61 14.41 56.71
CA LEU A 109 36.51 13.63 57.24
C LEU A 109 35.17 14.39 57.18
N VAL A 110 35.18 15.69 57.45
CA VAL A 110 34.00 16.55 57.30
C VAL A 110 33.62 16.69 55.83
N ASP A 111 34.59 16.96 54.96
CA ASP A 111 34.39 17.09 53.52
C ASP A 111 33.81 15.79 52.93
N THR A 112 34.30 14.61 53.33
CA THR A 112 33.76 13.32 52.86
C THR A 112 32.34 13.06 53.37
N ALA A 113 32.04 13.38 54.63
CA ALA A 113 30.68 13.28 55.17
C ALA A 113 29.71 14.22 54.43
N MET A 114 30.13 15.44 54.11
CA MET A 114 29.35 16.40 53.33
C MET A 114 29.12 15.93 51.89
N ILE A 115 30.14 15.40 51.21
CA ILE A 115 30.01 14.85 49.85
C ILE A 115 29.05 13.65 49.83
N LEU A 116 29.10 12.81 50.86
CA LEU A 116 28.24 11.63 51.00
C LEU A 116 26.86 11.95 51.59
N ASP A 117 26.62 13.20 51.99
CA ASP A 117 25.39 13.67 52.64
C ASP A 117 25.03 12.85 53.91
N THR A 118 26.03 12.57 54.75
CA THR A 118 25.85 11.82 56.01
C THR A 118 25.65 12.75 57.21
N LYS A 119 24.78 12.33 58.14
CA LYS A 119 24.47 13.09 59.37
C LYS A 119 25.57 13.02 60.43
N ASP A 120 26.40 11.99 60.37
CA ASP A 120 27.52 11.77 61.26
C ASP A 120 28.76 11.28 60.49
N THR A 121 29.90 11.32 61.16
CA THR A 121 31.18 10.79 60.65
C THR A 121 31.43 9.37 61.14
N SER A 122 30.39 8.61 61.52
CA SER A 122 30.56 7.24 61.96
C SER A 122 30.92 6.36 60.77
N LEU A 123 31.77 5.36 61.02
CA LEU A 123 32.21 4.44 59.98
C LEU A 123 31.03 3.71 59.32
N ALA A 124 30.01 3.36 60.11
CA ALA A 124 28.81 2.67 59.61
C ALA A 124 28.04 3.56 58.62
N SER A 125 27.78 4.83 58.97
CA SER A 125 27.07 5.77 58.09
C SER A 125 27.84 6.03 56.80
N LEU A 126 29.16 6.26 56.89
CA LEU A 126 30.01 6.46 55.71
C LEU A 126 30.03 5.21 54.82
N PHE A 127 30.15 4.02 55.41
CA PHE A 127 30.17 2.77 54.64
C PHE A 127 28.83 2.50 53.95
N SER A 128 27.70 2.74 54.64
CA SER A 128 26.36 2.65 54.06
C SER A 128 26.19 3.63 52.91
N ALA A 129 26.55 4.90 53.09
CA ALA A 129 26.44 5.91 52.03
C ALA A 129 27.31 5.59 50.80
N ILE A 130 28.54 5.13 51.02
CA ILE A 130 29.43 4.68 49.93
C ILE A 130 28.81 3.48 49.20
N SER A 131 28.26 2.51 49.93
CA SER A 131 27.61 1.34 49.36
C SER A 131 26.40 1.74 48.51
N ASP A 132 25.53 2.60 49.03
CA ASP A 132 24.34 3.09 48.33
C ASP A 132 24.73 3.84 47.05
N ARG A 133 25.70 4.76 47.13
CA ARG A 133 26.23 5.47 45.95
C ARG A 133 26.86 4.52 44.93
N SER A 134 27.56 3.48 45.38
CA SER A 134 28.15 2.48 44.49
C SER A 134 27.08 1.66 43.76
N LEU A 135 25.99 1.32 44.45
CA LEU A 135 24.84 0.64 43.85
C LEU A 135 24.11 1.54 42.84
N GLU A 136 23.89 2.81 43.18
CA GLU A 136 23.32 3.81 42.27
C GLU A 136 24.17 3.97 41.01
N LEU A 137 25.50 4.05 41.17
CA LEU A 137 26.43 4.14 40.04
C LEU A 137 26.32 2.92 39.13
N LEU A 138 26.31 1.70 39.69
CA LEU A 138 26.18 0.48 38.89
C LEU A 138 24.82 0.40 38.18
N ALA A 139 23.74 0.81 38.84
CA ALA A 139 22.41 0.88 38.23
C ALA A 139 22.37 1.91 37.08
N ALA A 140 23.02 3.07 37.24
CA ALA A 140 23.12 4.07 36.19
C ALA A 140 23.96 3.57 34.99
N GLU A 141 25.09 2.91 35.25
CA GLU A 141 25.94 2.33 34.21
C GLU A 141 25.24 1.23 33.41
N THR A 142 24.50 0.34 34.08
CA THR A 142 23.72 -0.71 33.39
C THR A 142 22.63 -0.10 32.52
N LYS A 143 21.91 0.90 33.02
CA LYS A 143 20.90 1.64 32.24
C LYS A 143 21.52 2.38 31.04
N ASN A 144 22.70 3.00 31.21
CA ASN A 144 23.40 3.64 30.10
C ASN A 144 23.77 2.65 29.00
N LYS A 145 24.30 1.46 29.36
CA LYS A 145 24.59 0.40 28.39
C LYS A 145 23.35 -0.07 27.65
N GLU A 146 22.22 -0.21 28.35
CA GLU A 146 20.94 -0.56 27.72
C GLU A 146 20.50 0.52 26.72
N LEU A 147 20.59 1.80 27.10
CA LEU A 147 20.26 2.92 26.21
C LEU A 147 21.18 2.98 24.98
N GLU A 148 22.47 2.70 25.13
CA GLU A 148 23.40 2.62 24.01
C GLU A 148 23.02 1.52 23.01
N LEU A 149 22.62 0.34 23.51
CA LEU A 149 22.13 -0.75 22.66
C LEU A 149 20.83 -0.37 21.93
N ASN A 150 19.89 0.24 22.64
CA ASN A 150 18.64 0.72 22.05
C ASN A 150 18.89 1.80 20.99
N LEU A 151 19.83 2.72 21.23
CA LEU A 151 20.24 3.74 20.27
C LEU A 151 20.83 3.10 19.01
N LEU A 152 21.69 2.10 19.17
CA LEU A 152 22.25 1.35 18.04
C LEU A 152 21.16 0.64 17.24
N GLU A 153 20.20 0.00 17.91
CA GLU A 153 19.07 -0.66 17.25
C GLU A 153 18.22 0.33 16.44
N VAL A 154 17.84 1.45 17.05
CA VAL A 154 17.08 2.51 16.38
C VAL A 154 17.85 3.08 15.20
N ARG A 155 19.17 3.29 15.33
CA ARG A 155 20.02 3.76 14.24
C ARG A 155 20.06 2.77 13.08
N ASN A 156 20.16 1.47 13.35
CA ASN A 156 20.14 0.43 12.33
C ASN A 156 18.78 0.38 11.62
N LYS A 157 17.68 0.45 12.37
CA LYS A 157 16.32 0.55 11.82
C LYS A 157 16.17 1.78 10.93
N LEU A 158 16.61 2.95 11.39
CA LEU A 158 16.57 4.20 10.63
C LEU A 158 17.35 4.09 9.31
N THR A 159 18.54 3.48 9.35
CA THR A 159 19.36 3.28 8.15
C THR A 159 18.67 2.36 7.15
N ALA A 160 18.05 1.27 7.62
CA ALA A 160 17.29 0.35 6.77
C ALA A 160 16.04 1.02 6.16
N THR A 161 15.30 1.82 6.94
CA THR A 161 14.13 2.54 6.44
C THR A 161 14.51 3.61 5.41
N LEU A 162 15.61 4.32 5.62
CA LEU A 162 16.11 5.30 4.65
C LEU A 162 16.57 4.63 3.34
N ALA A 163 17.19 3.46 3.41
CA ALA A 163 17.55 2.69 2.21
C ALA A 163 16.29 2.26 1.43
N LEU A 164 15.26 1.77 2.14
CA LEU A 164 13.98 1.41 1.53
C LEU A 164 13.26 2.62 0.92
N GLU A 165 13.26 3.76 1.59
CA GLU A 165 12.68 5.01 1.07
C GLU A 165 13.32 5.41 -0.25
N ASN A 166 14.66 5.39 -0.32
CA ASN A 166 15.38 5.71 -1.54
C ASN A 166 15.05 4.74 -2.68
N GLN A 167 14.93 3.44 -2.38
CA GLN A 167 14.53 2.43 -3.36
C GLN A 167 13.11 2.69 -3.87
N LEU A 168 12.14 2.92 -2.99
CA LEU A 168 10.76 3.24 -3.35
C LEU A 168 10.67 4.51 -4.19
N ARG A 169 11.48 5.52 -3.91
CA ARG A 169 11.56 6.74 -4.70
C ARG A 169 12.07 6.47 -6.13
N MET A 170 13.06 5.59 -6.28
CA MET A 170 13.55 5.17 -7.60
C MET A 170 12.49 4.39 -8.38
N ASP A 171 11.81 3.45 -7.70
CA ASP A 171 10.76 2.63 -8.30
C ASP A 171 9.55 3.47 -8.72
N LEU A 172 9.17 4.46 -7.91
CA LEU A 172 8.12 5.42 -8.25
C LEU A 172 8.49 6.22 -9.51
N LYS A 173 9.71 6.76 -9.59
CA LYS A 173 10.18 7.47 -10.78
C LYS A 173 10.22 6.59 -12.03
N LYS A 174 10.44 5.28 -11.87
CA LYS A 174 10.37 4.32 -12.99
C LYS A 174 8.92 4.09 -13.41
N ALA A 175 8.03 3.85 -12.44
CA ALA A 175 6.61 3.65 -12.69
C ALA A 175 5.94 4.86 -13.35
N GLU A 176 6.32 6.08 -12.96
CA GLU A 176 5.85 7.33 -13.60
C GLU A 176 6.22 7.39 -15.09
N LYS A 177 7.44 6.99 -15.46
CA LYS A 177 7.87 6.94 -16.87
C LYS A 177 7.13 5.85 -17.65
N ASP A 178 6.95 4.68 -17.05
CA ASP A 178 6.22 3.58 -17.66
C ASP A 178 4.75 3.97 -17.89
N LEU A 179 4.16 4.71 -16.94
CA LEU A 179 2.82 5.28 -17.05
C LEU A 179 2.72 6.27 -18.21
N GLU A 180 3.65 7.23 -18.32
CA GLU A 180 3.67 8.21 -19.42
C GLU A 180 3.71 7.53 -20.79
N VAL A 181 4.52 6.47 -20.93
CA VAL A 181 4.59 5.66 -22.16
C VAL A 181 3.27 4.96 -22.46
N GLU A 182 2.62 4.40 -21.44
CA GLU A 182 1.36 3.68 -21.63
C GLU A 182 0.19 4.63 -21.90
N GLU A 183 0.16 5.81 -21.29
CA GLU A 183 -0.79 6.88 -21.59
C GLU A 183 -0.67 7.33 -23.05
N ALA A 184 0.56 7.54 -23.54
CA ALA A 184 0.79 7.90 -24.94
C ALA A 184 0.28 6.81 -25.91
N LYS A 185 0.53 5.53 -25.60
CA LYS A 185 0.01 4.40 -26.39
C LYS A 185 -1.51 4.30 -26.33
N ALA A 186 -2.11 4.46 -25.15
CA ALA A 186 -3.55 4.42 -24.97
C ALA A 186 -4.23 5.54 -25.76
N HIS A 187 -3.66 6.75 -25.72
CA HIS A 187 -4.11 7.89 -26.49
C HIS A 187 -4.03 7.62 -28.01
N PHE A 188 -2.91 7.06 -28.50
CA PHE A 188 -2.79 6.66 -29.91
C PHE A 188 -3.83 5.61 -30.31
N ARG A 189 -4.04 4.58 -29.47
CA ARG A 189 -5.06 3.55 -29.71
C ARG A 189 -6.46 4.14 -29.77
N LEU A 190 -6.78 5.08 -28.89
CA LEU A 190 -8.06 5.78 -28.87
C LEU A 190 -8.29 6.56 -30.16
N GLN A 191 -7.29 7.32 -30.62
CA GLN A 191 -7.37 8.04 -31.90
C GLN A 191 -7.57 7.09 -33.08
N ASN A 192 -6.83 5.98 -33.12
CA ASN A 192 -6.98 4.98 -34.17
C ASN A 192 -8.38 4.34 -34.17
N LEU A 193 -8.93 4.06 -32.99
CA LEU A 193 -10.28 3.53 -32.86
C LEU A 193 -11.34 4.52 -33.35
N GLN A 194 -11.19 5.81 -33.04
CA GLN A 194 -12.07 6.86 -33.58
C GLN A 194 -11.99 6.94 -35.12
N PHE A 195 -10.78 6.89 -35.68
CA PHE A 195 -10.59 6.86 -37.12
C PHE A 195 -11.26 5.65 -37.78
N LEU A 196 -11.08 4.45 -37.21
CA LEU A 196 -11.69 3.22 -37.73
C LEU A 196 -13.23 3.27 -37.64
N LYS A 197 -13.77 3.85 -36.57
CA LYS A 197 -15.21 4.08 -36.43
C LYS A 197 -15.73 4.97 -37.56
N HIS A 198 -15.11 6.13 -37.78
CA HIS A 198 -15.52 7.05 -38.85
C HIS A 198 -15.40 6.38 -40.23
N LYS A 199 -14.36 5.59 -40.46
CA LYS A 199 -14.17 4.84 -41.72
C LYS A 199 -15.23 3.77 -41.93
N SER A 200 -15.63 3.07 -40.87
CA SER A 200 -16.71 2.08 -40.93
C SER A 200 -18.05 2.74 -41.28
N GLU A 201 -18.34 3.89 -40.67
CA GLU A 201 -19.54 4.69 -40.96
C GLU A 201 -19.55 5.18 -42.42
N ASP A 202 -18.43 5.71 -42.93
CA ASP A 202 -18.28 6.10 -44.35
C ASP A 202 -18.54 4.92 -45.30
N ILE A 203 -17.91 3.76 -45.03
CA ILE A 203 -18.11 2.56 -45.85
C ILE A 203 -19.57 2.10 -45.80
N SER A 204 -20.21 2.14 -44.63
CA SER A 204 -21.63 1.78 -44.49
C SER A 204 -22.53 2.71 -45.32
N ILE A 205 -22.28 4.02 -45.29
CA ILE A 205 -23.02 5.00 -46.11
C ILE A 205 -22.79 4.72 -47.60
N ARG A 206 -21.56 4.44 -48.01
CA ARG A 206 -21.22 4.13 -49.41
C ARG A 206 -21.90 2.85 -49.89
N ILE A 207 -21.92 1.80 -49.07
CA ILE A 207 -22.63 0.54 -49.36
C ILE A 207 -24.11 0.82 -49.57
N LYS A 208 -24.78 1.49 -48.62
CA LYS A 208 -26.20 1.86 -48.74
C LYS A 208 -26.48 2.63 -50.02
N SER A 209 -25.64 3.63 -50.34
CA SER A 209 -25.81 4.41 -51.58
C SER A 209 -25.63 3.58 -52.86
N ALA A 210 -24.76 2.57 -52.83
CA ALA A 210 -24.54 1.67 -53.96
C ALA A 210 -25.69 0.67 -54.10
N GLU A 211 -26.19 0.14 -53.00
CA GLU A 211 -27.39 -0.71 -52.94
C GLU A 211 -28.62 0.04 -53.47
N GLU A 212 -28.86 1.27 -53.02
CA GLU A 212 -29.93 2.14 -53.52
C GLU A 212 -29.83 2.36 -55.04
N LYS A 213 -28.61 2.59 -55.57
CA LYS A 213 -28.37 2.71 -57.01
C LYS A 213 -28.65 1.40 -57.76
N LEU A 214 -28.24 0.25 -57.22
CA LEU A 214 -28.52 -1.06 -57.82
C LEU A 214 -30.03 -1.35 -57.86
N ILE A 215 -30.75 -1.02 -56.78
CA ILE A 215 -32.21 -1.12 -56.71
C ILE A 215 -32.85 -0.18 -57.74
N ALA A 216 -32.37 1.06 -57.87
CA ALA A 216 -32.88 2.03 -58.84
C ALA A 216 -32.67 1.60 -60.30
N ILE A 217 -31.60 0.86 -60.60
CA ILE A 217 -31.34 0.25 -61.92
C ILE A 217 -32.26 -0.95 -62.19
N GLY A 218 -33.00 -1.42 -61.18
CA GLY A 218 -33.96 -2.52 -61.29
C GLY A 218 -33.39 -3.89 -60.97
N LEU A 219 -32.25 -3.96 -60.25
CA LEU A 219 -31.71 -5.23 -59.78
C LEU A 219 -32.66 -5.83 -58.73
N GLN A 220 -33.31 -6.94 -59.07
CA GLN A 220 -34.14 -7.71 -58.16
C GLN A 220 -33.28 -8.71 -57.38
N GLU A 221 -33.64 -8.98 -56.12
CA GLU A 221 -32.90 -9.89 -55.24
C GLU A 221 -32.80 -11.33 -55.82
N SER A 222 -33.73 -11.71 -56.70
CA SER A 222 -33.71 -12.95 -57.49
C SER A 222 -32.59 -13.06 -58.52
N LEU A 223 -32.00 -11.93 -58.94
CA LEU A 223 -30.86 -11.84 -59.87
C LEU A 223 -29.52 -11.72 -59.13
N MET A 224 -29.53 -11.87 -57.80
CA MET A 224 -28.31 -11.95 -57.01
C MET A 224 -27.62 -13.31 -57.24
N HIS A 225 -26.30 -13.35 -57.01
CA HIS A 225 -25.49 -14.53 -57.28
C HIS A 225 -26.04 -15.79 -56.60
N GLU A 226 -26.52 -15.70 -55.35
CA GLU A 226 -26.96 -16.86 -54.59
C GLU A 226 -28.25 -17.52 -55.15
N PRO A 227 -29.34 -16.78 -55.44
CA PRO A 227 -30.49 -17.33 -56.16
C PRO A 227 -30.16 -17.86 -57.56
N LEU A 228 -29.27 -17.18 -58.31
CA LEU A 228 -28.78 -17.64 -59.61
C LEU A 228 -28.02 -18.97 -59.50
N MET A 229 -27.15 -19.12 -58.50
CA MET A 229 -26.41 -20.35 -58.21
C MET A 229 -27.37 -21.51 -57.89
N LYS A 230 -28.38 -21.24 -57.05
CA LYS A 230 -29.42 -22.23 -56.70
C LYS A 230 -30.23 -22.63 -57.94
N LEU A 231 -30.56 -21.68 -58.82
CA LEU A 231 -31.24 -21.96 -60.09
C LEU A 231 -30.35 -22.75 -61.06
N SER A 232 -29.07 -22.39 -61.20
CA SER A 232 -28.15 -23.12 -62.08
C SER A 232 -27.89 -24.53 -61.59
N GLN A 233 -27.83 -24.73 -60.28
CA GLN A 233 -27.67 -26.05 -59.69
C GLN A 233 -28.91 -26.92 -59.96
N LYS A 234 -30.12 -26.37 -59.79
CA LYS A 234 -31.36 -27.05 -60.16
C LYS A 234 -31.46 -27.33 -61.66
N LEU A 235 -31.02 -26.40 -62.51
CA LEU A 235 -30.99 -26.61 -63.96
C LEU A 235 -30.06 -27.77 -64.33
N ALA A 236 -28.88 -27.84 -63.73
CA ALA A 236 -27.92 -28.92 -63.95
C ALA A 236 -28.50 -30.28 -63.52
N GLU A 237 -29.18 -30.33 -62.39
CA GLU A 237 -29.88 -31.53 -61.90
C GLU A 237 -30.96 -31.98 -62.88
N VAL A 238 -31.84 -31.08 -63.31
CA VAL A 238 -32.89 -31.38 -64.31
C VAL A 238 -32.29 -31.77 -65.67
N GLN A 239 -31.18 -31.16 -66.07
CA GLN A 239 -30.50 -31.49 -67.32
C GLN A 239 -29.88 -32.89 -67.26
N GLU A 240 -29.29 -33.28 -66.13
CA GLU A 240 -28.80 -34.65 -65.90
C GLU A 240 -29.96 -35.66 -65.96
N GLU A 241 -31.08 -35.37 -65.29
CA GLU A 241 -32.30 -36.19 -65.38
C GLU A 241 -32.80 -36.30 -66.84
N THR A 242 -32.78 -35.20 -67.59
CA THR A 242 -33.20 -35.17 -68.99
C THR A 242 -32.27 -36.00 -69.88
N VAL A 243 -30.96 -35.94 -69.66
CA VAL A 243 -29.98 -36.80 -70.36
C VAL A 243 -30.23 -38.27 -70.04
N GLN A 244 -30.49 -38.62 -68.79
CA GLN A 244 -30.82 -39.99 -68.40
C GLN A 244 -32.14 -40.47 -69.04
N VAL A 245 -33.18 -39.63 -69.06
CA VAL A 245 -34.47 -39.95 -69.70
C VAL A 245 -34.31 -40.06 -71.21
N LYS A 246 -33.54 -39.18 -71.85
CA LYS A 246 -33.26 -39.23 -73.30
C LYS A 246 -32.47 -40.48 -73.66
N LYS A 247 -31.47 -40.88 -72.87
CA LYS A 247 -30.73 -42.14 -73.04
C LYS A 247 -31.66 -43.34 -72.95
N LYS A 248 -32.57 -43.36 -71.96
CA LYS A 248 -33.61 -44.40 -71.86
C LYS A 248 -34.51 -44.40 -73.09
N LEU A 249 -34.93 -43.23 -73.58
CA LEU A 249 -35.79 -43.09 -74.76
C LEU A 249 -35.10 -43.52 -76.06
N GLU A 250 -33.82 -43.19 -76.26
CA GLU A 250 -33.01 -43.64 -77.40
C GLU A 250 -32.86 -45.17 -77.43
N CYS A 251 -32.77 -45.83 -76.26
CA CYS A 251 -32.85 -47.28 -76.19
C CYS A 251 -34.20 -47.83 -76.70
N TYR A 252 -35.29 -47.08 -76.52
CA TYR A 252 -36.62 -47.48 -77.01
C TYR A 252 -36.85 -47.15 -78.49
N PHE A 253 -36.23 -46.10 -79.04
CA PHE A 253 -36.35 -45.76 -80.47
C PHE A 253 -35.67 -46.76 -81.41
N ASN A 254 -34.69 -47.51 -80.93
CA ASN A 254 -34.04 -48.58 -81.69
C ASN A 254 -34.87 -49.88 -81.76
N LEU A 255 -36.03 -49.93 -81.09
CA LEU A 255 -36.94 -51.08 -81.10
C LEU A 255 -38.10 -50.83 -82.10
N PRO A 256 -38.41 -51.77 -83.01
CA PRO A 256 -39.55 -51.63 -83.91
C PRO A 256 -40.87 -51.48 -83.14
N THR A 257 -41.79 -50.63 -83.62
CA THR A 257 -43.07 -50.29 -82.98
C THR A 257 -44.08 -51.45 -82.86
N SER A 258 -43.75 -52.67 -83.30
CA SER A 258 -44.56 -53.87 -83.12
C SER A 258 -43.94 -54.84 -82.11
N LEU A 259 -44.68 -55.10 -81.02
CA LEU A 259 -44.28 -55.94 -79.88
C LEU A 259 -43.73 -57.34 -80.25
N PRO A 260 -44.26 -58.07 -81.27
CA PRO A 260 -43.74 -59.37 -81.65
C PRO A 260 -42.37 -59.29 -82.33
N LEU A 261 -42.13 -58.25 -83.14
CA LEU A 261 -40.92 -58.07 -83.94
C LEU A 261 -39.75 -57.57 -83.09
N ALA A 262 -40.03 -56.74 -82.10
CA ALA A 262 -39.05 -56.33 -81.09
C ALA A 262 -38.54 -57.52 -80.26
N ARG A 263 -39.41 -58.47 -79.91
CA ARG A 263 -39.01 -59.67 -79.14
C ARG A 263 -38.05 -60.58 -79.93
N VAL A 264 -38.24 -60.70 -81.24
CA VAL A 264 -37.35 -61.48 -82.13
C VAL A 264 -35.98 -60.80 -82.24
N LYS A 265 -35.92 -59.48 -82.47
CA LYS A 265 -34.64 -58.76 -82.53
C LYS A 265 -33.87 -58.72 -81.21
N ILE A 266 -34.57 -58.69 -80.06
CA ILE A 266 -33.93 -58.79 -78.74
C ILE A 266 -33.33 -60.19 -78.53
N GLU A 267 -34.02 -61.25 -78.98
CA GLU A 267 -33.50 -62.63 -78.97
C GLU A 267 -32.29 -62.80 -79.90
N GLU A 268 -32.33 -62.26 -81.13
CA GLU A 268 -31.19 -62.28 -82.06
C GLU A 268 -29.97 -61.55 -81.49
N ALA A 269 -30.15 -60.32 -80.98
CA ALA A 269 -29.06 -59.56 -80.39
C ALA A 269 -28.48 -60.25 -79.13
N LYS A 270 -29.31 -60.95 -78.33
CA LYS A 270 -28.83 -61.78 -77.22
C LYS A 270 -27.97 -62.96 -77.69
N ARG A 271 -28.33 -63.61 -78.80
CA ARG A 271 -27.52 -64.69 -79.36
C ARG A 271 -26.20 -64.17 -79.95
N GLU A 272 -26.22 -63.02 -80.61
CA GLU A 272 -25.00 -62.38 -81.12
C GLU A 272 -24.07 -61.92 -79.99
N LEU A 273 -24.62 -61.39 -78.89
CA LEU A 273 -23.84 -61.01 -77.71
C LEU A 273 -23.18 -62.25 -77.07
N ASN A 274 -23.95 -63.33 -76.83
CA ASN A 274 -23.38 -64.57 -76.29
C ASN A 274 -22.28 -65.13 -77.20
N ALA A 275 -22.45 -65.09 -78.53
CA ALA A 275 -21.42 -65.55 -79.46
C ALA A 275 -20.16 -64.68 -79.45
N LEU A 276 -20.29 -63.36 -79.25
CA LEU A 276 -19.16 -62.44 -79.10
C LEU A 276 -18.47 -62.59 -77.74
N GLU A 277 -19.23 -62.81 -76.67
CA GLU A 277 -18.73 -63.04 -75.31
C GLU A 277 -17.99 -64.39 -75.22
N GLU A 278 -18.48 -65.42 -75.91
CA GLU A 278 -17.74 -66.68 -76.12
C GLU A 278 -16.45 -66.45 -76.94
N LYS A 279 -16.50 -65.65 -78.02
CA LYS A 279 -15.29 -65.30 -78.79
C LYS A 279 -14.25 -64.54 -77.96
N VAL A 280 -14.70 -63.61 -77.12
CA VAL A 280 -13.81 -62.85 -76.22
C VAL A 280 -13.27 -63.78 -75.15
N SER A 281 -14.07 -64.69 -74.61
CA SER A 281 -13.61 -65.69 -73.64
C SER A 281 -12.56 -66.62 -74.26
N MET A 282 -12.80 -67.12 -75.47
CA MET A 282 -11.80 -67.85 -76.25
C MET A 282 -10.53 -67.04 -76.48
N ARG A 283 -10.65 -65.75 -76.82
CA ARG A 283 -9.48 -64.90 -77.10
C ARG A 283 -8.67 -64.56 -75.85
N ILE A 284 -9.34 -64.45 -74.70
CA ILE A 284 -8.69 -64.30 -73.41
C ILE A 284 -8.00 -65.62 -73.03
N GLU A 285 -8.62 -66.78 -73.26
CA GLU A 285 -7.99 -68.09 -73.05
C GLU A 285 -6.75 -68.27 -73.96
N GLU A 286 -6.84 -67.95 -75.26
CA GLU A 286 -5.70 -67.94 -76.20
C GLU A 286 -4.56 -67.00 -75.74
N MET A 287 -4.89 -65.80 -75.25
CA MET A 287 -3.88 -64.88 -74.71
C MET A 287 -3.27 -65.34 -73.38
N THR A 288 -4.00 -66.16 -72.60
CA THR A 288 -3.50 -66.70 -71.33
C THR A 288 -2.55 -67.89 -71.58
N ASP A 289 -2.82 -68.70 -72.61
CA ASP A 289 -1.91 -69.75 -73.08
C ASP A 289 -0.64 -69.18 -73.76
N ASP A 290 -0.78 -68.11 -74.57
CA ASP A 290 0.38 -67.42 -75.19
C ASP A 290 1.31 -66.77 -74.14
N PHE A 291 0.79 -66.37 -72.97
CA PHE A 291 1.60 -65.79 -71.89
C PHE A 291 2.36 -66.86 -71.09
N LEU A 292 1.82 -68.08 -70.98
CA LEU A 292 2.47 -69.20 -70.29
C LEU A 292 3.60 -69.84 -71.12
N GLU A 293 3.58 -69.72 -72.44
CA GLU A 293 4.69 -70.15 -73.31
C GLU A 293 5.86 -69.13 -73.37
N LEU A 294 5.61 -67.84 -73.10
CA LEU A 294 6.64 -66.80 -73.05
C LEU A 294 7.46 -66.75 -71.75
N GLU A 295 7.04 -67.47 -70.70
CA GLU A 295 7.81 -67.65 -69.44
C GLU A 295 8.71 -68.91 -69.43
N ARG A 296 8.78 -69.65 -70.55
CA ARG A 296 9.67 -70.84 -70.73
C ARG A 296 10.85 -70.62 -71.70
N LEU A 297 11.27 -69.37 -71.91
CA LEU A 297 12.56 -68.96 -72.49
C LEU A 297 13.25 -67.95 -71.59
#